data_AF-A0A2V9JIJ1-F1
#
_entry.id   AF-A0A2V9JIJ1-F1
#
_cell.length_a   1.000
_cell.length_b   1.000
_cell.length_c   1.000
_cell.angle_alpha   90.00
_cell.angle_beta   90.00
_cell.angle_gamma   90.00
#
_symmetry.space_group_name_H-M   'P 1'
#
loop_
_entity.id
_entity.type
_entity.pdbx_description
1 polymer ?
#
loop_
_entity_poly.entity_id
_entity_poly.type
_entity_poly.pdbx_seq_one_letter_code
_entity_poly.pdbx_strand_id
1 'polypeptide(L)'
;LGYQREIDMLNLAHELDMLTIGYAFNRKDTEELMHQAAPDIFIFHAGITRGGSTGYQGGLSLQETAERSQTHFEIAKRICPEIILLAHGAALANPEDAEYLIDNTGCHG
;
A
#
# COMPACT_ATOMS: atom_id res chain seq x y z
N LEU A 1 -2.92 -2.44 -21.05
CA LEU A 1 -3.53 -2.62 -19.71
C LEU A 1 -2.92 -1.53 -18.84
N GLY A 2 -3.71 -0.82 -18.02
CA GLY A 2 -3.23 0.36 -17.30
C GLY A 2 -4.01 0.57 -16.01
N TYR A 3 -3.37 1.24 -15.06
CA TYR A 3 -3.83 1.41 -13.67
C TYR A 3 -5.26 1.95 -13.54
N GLN A 4 -5.70 2.80 -14.48
CA GLN A 4 -7.10 3.26 -14.53
C GLN A 4 -8.11 2.10 -14.55
N ARG A 5 -7.84 0.99 -15.24
CA ARG A 5 -8.75 -0.16 -15.26
C ARG A 5 -8.84 -0.87 -13.91
N GLU A 6 -7.78 -0.79 -13.10
CA GLU A 6 -7.78 -1.32 -11.73
C GLU A 6 -8.65 -0.42 -10.84
N ILE A 7 -8.53 0.90 -10.98
CA ILE A 7 -9.41 1.88 -10.31
C ILE A 7 -10.87 1.68 -10.70
N ASP A 8 -11.17 1.56 -11.99
CA ASP A 8 -12.54 1.34 -12.49
C ASP A 8 -13.13 0.03 -11.94
N MET A 9 -12.30 -1.01 -11.79
CA MET A 9 -12.71 -2.28 -11.19
C MET A 9 -13.03 -2.15 -9.70
N LEU A 10 -12.22 -1.40 -8.94
CA LEU A 10 -12.48 -1.13 -7.52
C LEU A 10 -13.79 -0.35 -7.34
N ASN A 11 -14.05 0.65 -8.17
CA ASN A 11 -15.30 1.40 -8.15
C ASN A 11 -16.51 0.49 -8.40
N LEU A 12 -16.43 -0.39 -9.41
CA LEU A 12 -17.50 -1.36 -9.66
C LEU A 12 -17.70 -2.34 -8.50
N ALA A 13 -16.62 -2.80 -7.86
CA ALA A 13 -16.72 -3.67 -6.70
C ALA A 13 -17.42 -2.96 -5.52
N HIS A 14 -17.11 -1.69 -5.30
CA HIS A 14 -17.77 -0.87 -4.28
C HIS A 14 -19.27 -0.67 -4.57
N GLU A 15 -19.66 -0.44 -5.84
CA GLU A 15 -21.07 -0.37 -6.26
C GLU A 15 -21.84 -1.68 -6.00
N LEU A 16 -21.12 -2.81 -5.96
CA LEU A 16 -21.66 -4.13 -5.67
C LEU A 16 -21.61 -4.51 -4.18
N ASP A 17 -21.33 -3.53 -3.29
CA ASP A 17 -21.23 -3.72 -1.83
C ASP A 17 -20.14 -4.74 -1.43
N MET A 18 -19.06 -4.80 -2.21
CA MET A 18 -17.88 -5.62 -1.88
C MET A 18 -16.83 -4.78 -1.14
N LEU A 19 -16.14 -5.40 -0.18
CA LEU A 19 -14.94 -4.83 0.43
C LEU A 19 -13.85 -4.65 -0.64
N THR A 20 -13.26 -3.46 -0.70
CA THR A 20 -12.23 -3.09 -1.67
C THR A 20 -10.87 -2.89 -1.01
N ILE A 21 -9.84 -3.47 -1.63
CA ILE A 21 -8.44 -3.33 -1.21
C ILE A 21 -7.64 -2.86 -2.40
N GLY A 22 -7.15 -1.62 -2.35
CA GLY A 22 -6.39 -1.01 -3.45
C GLY A 22 -4.89 -0.96 -3.17
N TYR A 23 -4.09 -1.29 -4.17
CA TYR A 23 -2.64 -1.26 -4.12
C TYR A 23 -2.11 -0.06 -4.91
N ALA A 24 -1.17 0.70 -4.33
CA ALA A 24 -0.41 1.72 -5.05
C ALA A 24 1.10 1.47 -4.94
N PHE A 25 1.85 1.85 -5.98
CA PHE A 25 3.27 1.53 -6.12
C PHE A 25 4.18 2.76 -6.08
N ASN A 26 3.60 3.93 -6.34
CA ASN A 26 4.29 5.21 -6.35
C ASN A 26 3.32 6.35 -5.98
N ARG A 27 3.83 7.59 -5.97
CA ARG A 27 3.06 8.76 -5.50
C ARG A 27 1.88 9.06 -6.41
N LYS A 28 2.07 8.98 -7.72
CA LYS A 28 1.01 9.20 -8.70
C LYS A 28 -0.09 8.16 -8.53
N ASP A 29 0.28 6.89 -8.41
CA ASP A 29 -0.67 5.80 -8.20
C ASP A 29 -1.46 5.96 -6.89
N THR A 30 -0.80 6.47 -5.84
CA THR A 30 -1.43 6.75 -4.54
C THR A 30 -2.45 7.86 -4.68
N GLU A 31 -2.07 8.99 -5.28
CA GLU A 31 -2.97 10.12 -5.49
C GLU A 31 -4.15 9.72 -6.40
N GLU A 32 -3.90 9.01 -7.51
CA GLU A 32 -4.94 8.57 -8.44
C GLU A 32 -5.92 7.58 -7.78
N LEU A 33 -5.43 6.56 -7.09
CA LEU A 33 -6.28 5.58 -6.39
C LEU A 33 -7.12 6.23 -5.31
N MET A 34 -6.50 7.08 -4.48
CA MET A 34 -7.17 7.71 -3.35
C MET A 34 -8.20 8.76 -3.79
N HIS A 35 -7.93 9.50 -4.87
CA HIS A 35 -8.90 10.49 -5.38
C HIS A 35 -10.04 9.88 -6.20
N GLN A 36 -9.81 8.76 -6.87
CA GLN A 36 -10.78 8.21 -7.82
C GLN A 36 -11.55 6.98 -7.32
N ALA A 37 -10.99 6.21 -6.38
CA ALA A 37 -11.64 5.02 -5.83
C ALA A 37 -11.74 5.02 -4.31
N ALA A 38 -10.76 5.59 -3.59
CA ALA A 38 -10.74 5.65 -2.13
C ALA A 38 -11.17 4.31 -1.46
N PRO A 39 -10.43 3.21 -1.70
CA PRO A 39 -10.84 1.89 -1.25
C PRO A 39 -10.96 1.81 0.27
N ASP A 40 -11.67 0.79 0.77
CA ASP A 40 -11.82 0.56 2.22
C ASP A 40 -10.46 0.34 2.90
N ILE A 41 -9.55 -0.34 2.18
CA ILE A 41 -8.18 -0.61 2.60
C ILE A 41 -7.22 -0.13 1.51
N PHE A 42 -6.25 0.70 1.91
CA PHE A 42 -5.13 1.11 1.07
C PHE A 42 -3.86 0.35 1.46
N ILE A 43 -3.19 -0.21 0.44
CA ILE A 43 -1.91 -0.89 0.60
C ILE A 43 -0.85 -0.16 -0.22
N PHE A 44 0.19 0.30 0.46
CA PHE A 44 1.39 0.74 -0.25
C PHE A 44 2.31 -0.46 -0.52
N HIS A 45 2.53 -0.74 -1.80
CA HIS A 45 3.41 -1.82 -2.25
C HIS A 45 4.83 -1.27 -2.48
N ALA A 46 5.68 -1.40 -1.48
CA ALA A 46 7.02 -0.80 -1.46
C ALA A 46 8.00 -1.40 -2.48
N GLY A 47 7.70 -2.57 -3.04
CA GLY A 47 8.48 -3.22 -4.10
C GLY A 47 8.46 -4.73 -3.94
N ILE A 48 9.20 -5.46 -4.78
CA ILE A 48 9.28 -6.92 -4.68
C ILE A 48 9.89 -7.31 -3.34
N THR A 49 9.22 -8.22 -2.61
CA THR A 49 9.68 -8.69 -1.31
C THR A 49 11.04 -9.37 -1.39
N ARG A 50 11.90 -9.10 -0.41
CA ARG A 50 13.18 -9.78 -0.25
C ARG A 50 12.93 -11.22 0.18
N GLY A 51 13.38 -12.18 -0.62
CA GLY A 51 13.17 -13.61 -0.41
C GLY A 51 12.18 -14.23 -1.42
N GLY A 52 11.98 -15.55 -1.35
CA GLY A 52 11.19 -16.32 -2.32
C GLY A 52 12.00 -16.81 -3.54
N SER A 53 11.37 -17.62 -4.41
CA SER A 53 12.04 -18.25 -5.57
C SER A 53 12.53 -17.26 -6.63
N THR A 54 12.01 -16.03 -6.63
CA THR A 54 12.39 -14.92 -7.51
C THR A 54 13.15 -13.80 -6.78
N GLY A 55 13.49 -14.01 -5.50
CA GLY A 55 13.89 -12.97 -4.54
C GLY A 55 14.97 -12.01 -5.04
N TYR A 56 14.58 -10.74 -5.19
CA TYR A 56 15.47 -9.65 -5.56
C TYR A 56 16.45 -9.35 -4.41
N GLN A 57 17.76 -9.42 -4.67
CA GLN A 57 18.79 -9.20 -3.65
C GLN A 57 19.05 -7.72 -3.31
N GLY A 58 18.52 -6.79 -4.12
CA GLY A 58 18.70 -5.34 -3.96
C GLY A 58 17.54 -4.63 -3.26
N GLY A 59 16.74 -5.34 -2.44
CA GLY A 59 15.61 -4.76 -1.73
C GLY A 59 16.02 -3.61 -0.82
N LEU A 60 15.13 -2.62 -0.67
CA LEU A 60 15.29 -1.51 0.28
C LEU A 60 15.50 -2.04 1.71
N SER A 61 16.15 -1.24 2.54
CA SER A 61 16.18 -1.49 3.98
C SER A 61 14.78 -1.40 4.60
N LEU A 62 14.62 -1.96 5.79
CA LEU A 62 13.37 -1.87 6.56
C LEU A 62 13.02 -0.41 6.89
N GLN A 63 14.02 0.41 7.23
CA GLN A 63 13.85 1.84 7.48
C GLN A 63 13.37 2.58 6.22
N GLU A 64 14.01 2.38 5.07
CA GLU A 64 13.58 3.01 3.81
C GLU A 64 12.17 2.54 3.39
N THR A 65 11.83 1.28 3.68
CA THR A 65 10.48 0.73 3.47
C THR A 65 9.46 1.47 4.35
N ALA A 66 9.78 1.72 5.61
CA ALA A 66 8.94 2.48 6.54
C ALA A 66 8.77 3.94 6.13
N GLU A 67 9.86 4.64 5.80
CA GLU A 67 9.82 6.05 5.37
C GLU A 67 8.97 6.25 4.12
N ARG A 68 9.11 5.36 3.14
CA ARG A 68 8.28 5.38 1.93
C ARG A 68 6.82 5.10 2.27
N SER A 69 6.54 4.04 3.04
CA SER A 69 5.17 3.69 3.44
C SER A 69 4.48 4.84 4.16
N GLN A 70 5.17 5.46 5.13
CA GLN A 70 4.68 6.62 5.86
C GLN A 70 4.32 7.79 4.93
N THR A 71 5.17 8.08 3.94
CA THR A 71 4.90 9.14 2.95
C THR A 71 3.58 8.90 2.22
N HIS A 72 3.30 7.65 1.82
CA HIS A 72 2.07 7.30 1.12
C HIS A 72 0.85 7.27 2.05
N PHE A 73 1.02 6.83 3.28
CA PHE A 73 0.00 6.84 4.32
C PHE A 73 -0.48 8.26 4.65
N GLU A 74 0.43 9.23 4.70
CA GLU A 74 0.08 10.64 4.91
C GLU A 74 -0.75 11.22 3.76
N ILE A 75 -0.45 10.84 2.51
CA ILE A 75 -1.24 11.23 1.34
C ILE A 75 -2.63 10.61 1.44
N ALA A 76 -2.71 9.31 1.71
CA ALA A 76 -3.98 8.59 1.84
C ALA A 76 -4.85 9.19 2.95
N LYS A 77 -4.29 9.41 4.15
CA LYS A 77 -5.02 10.00 5.29
C LYS A 77 -5.45 11.44 5.07
N ARG A 78 -4.72 12.22 4.26
CA ARG A 78 -5.15 13.58 3.89
C ARG A 78 -6.41 13.56 3.03
N ILE A 79 -6.58 12.53 2.21
CA ILE A 79 -7.72 12.39 1.28
C ILE A 79 -8.90 11.68 1.98
N CYS A 80 -8.63 10.59 2.70
CA CYS A 80 -9.60 9.80 3.45
C CYS A 80 -9.07 9.53 4.87
N PRO A 81 -9.48 10.32 5.88
CA PRO A 81 -8.97 10.18 7.26
C PRO A 81 -9.26 8.82 7.90
N GLU A 82 -10.36 8.18 7.53
CA GLU A 82 -10.82 6.91 8.12
C GLU A 82 -10.22 5.66 7.46
N ILE A 83 -9.39 5.83 6.41
CA ILE A 83 -8.89 4.69 5.64
C ILE A 83 -8.01 3.76 6.48
N ILE A 84 -8.17 2.45 6.26
CA ILE A 84 -7.29 1.42 6.82
C ILE A 84 -6.04 1.34 5.93
N LEU A 85 -4.88 1.47 6.56
CA LEU A 85 -3.57 1.49 5.93
C LEU A 85 -2.83 0.20 6.24
N LEU A 86 -2.39 -0.52 5.21
CA LEU A 86 -1.50 -1.68 5.35
C LEU A 86 -0.24 -1.51 4.50
N ALA A 87 0.83 -2.22 4.86
CA ALA A 87 2.09 -2.22 4.10
C ALA A 87 2.35 -3.57 3.43
N HIS A 88 2.96 -3.56 2.25
CA HIS A 88 3.37 -4.79 1.56
C HIS A 88 4.70 -4.62 0.81
N GLY A 89 5.51 -5.68 0.80
CA GLY A 89 6.66 -5.80 -0.09
C GLY A 89 7.99 -5.29 0.47
N ALA A 90 8.98 -5.19 -0.40
CA ALA A 90 10.36 -4.79 -0.08
C ALA A 90 10.96 -5.58 1.10
N ALA A 91 11.29 -4.93 2.22
CA ALA A 91 11.94 -5.56 3.37
C ALA A 91 10.99 -6.41 4.24
N LEU A 92 9.67 -6.39 3.99
CA LEU A 92 8.66 -7.05 4.82
C LEU A 92 8.60 -8.56 4.55
N ALA A 93 9.36 -9.36 5.29
CA ALA A 93 9.45 -10.81 5.08
C ALA A 93 8.96 -11.65 6.27
N ASN A 94 9.01 -11.11 7.49
CA ASN A 94 8.65 -11.80 8.72
C ASN A 94 7.77 -10.92 9.64
N PRO A 95 7.16 -11.50 10.70
CA PRO A 95 6.33 -10.74 11.64
C PRO A 95 7.07 -9.58 12.33
N GLU A 96 8.36 -9.72 12.61
CA GLU A 96 9.15 -8.68 13.27
C GLU A 96 9.33 -7.45 12.36
N ASP A 97 9.45 -7.63 11.05
CA ASP A 97 9.46 -6.54 10.07
C ASP A 97 8.11 -5.80 10.07
N ALA A 98 6.99 -6.52 10.20
CA ALA A 98 5.65 -5.95 10.25
C ALA A 98 5.43 -5.15 11.55
N GLU A 99 5.87 -5.70 12.69
CA GLU A 99 5.85 -5.01 13.99
C GLU A 99 6.62 -3.69 13.93
N TYR A 100 7.82 -3.70 13.33
CA TYR A 100 8.60 -2.48 13.13
C TYR A 100 7.83 -1.43 12.31
N LEU A 101 7.12 -1.83 11.25
CA LEU A 101 6.33 -0.89 10.45
C LEU A 101 5.18 -0.27 11.24
N ILE A 102 4.47 -1.08 12.03
CA ILE A 102 3.37 -0.63 12.87
C ILE A 102 3.88 0.37 13.93
N ASP A 103 5.03 0.09 14.55
CA ASP A 103 5.60 0.94 15.59
C ASP A 103 6.18 2.27 15.08
N ASN A 104 6.58 2.33 13.80
CA ASN A 104 7.33 3.47 13.25
C ASN A 104 6.56 4.27 12.18
N THR A 105 5.32 3.88 11.85
CA THR A 105 4.50 4.55 10.83
C THR A 105 3.02 4.58 11.22
N GLY A 106 2.15 5.13 10.37
CA GLY A 106 0.69 5.06 10.52
C GLY A 106 0.04 3.74 10.09
N CYS A 107 0.82 2.65 9.98
CA CYS A 107 0.32 1.34 9.56
C CYS A 107 -0.64 0.74 10.58
N HIS A 108 -1.68 0.05 10.11
CA HIS A 108 -2.58 -0.74 10.96
C HIS A 108 -2.31 -2.25 10.85
N GLY A 109 -1.45 -2.67 9.91
CA GLY A 109 -1.06 -4.07 9.69
C GLY A 109 -0.31 -4.31 8.40
#